data_AF-A0A699VQF4-F1
#
_entry.id   AF-A0A699VQF4-F1
#
_cell.length_a   1.000
_cell.length_b   1.000
_cell.length_c   1.000
_cell.angle_alpha   90.00
_cell.angle_beta   90.00
_cell.angle_gamma   90.00
#
_symmetry.space_group_name_H-M   'P 1'
#
loop_
_entity.id
_entity.type
_entity.pdbx_description
1 polymer ?
#
loop_
_entity_poly.entity_id
_entity_poly.type
_entity_poly.pdbx_seq_one_letter_code
_entity_poly.pdbx_strand_id
1 'polypeptide(L)' 'MKKKSDEKGIEDIPVVREFLEVFLEELPGLPLVRQVEFQIELVLGAAPVACAPYSLAPSEMQELSNQLQELADQGFIRP' A
#
# COMPACT_ATOMS: atom_id res chain seq x y z
N MET A 1 -7.47 9.37 -43.73
CA MET A 1 -7.55 8.34 -42.66
C MET A 1 -6.48 8.66 -41.63
N LYS A 2 -6.88 9.12 -40.44
CA LYS A 2 -5.96 9.48 -39.35
C LYS A 2 -5.54 8.17 -38.67
N LYS A 3 -4.25 7.80 -38.73
CA LYS A 3 -3.73 6.64 -38.00
C LYS A 3 -3.92 6.90 -36.50
N LYS A 4 -4.74 6.09 -35.83
CA LYS A 4 -4.68 5.94 -34.38
C LYS A 4 -3.32 5.31 -34.09
N SER A 5 -2.42 6.04 -33.46
CA SER A 5 -1.26 5.42 -32.82
C SER A 5 -1.82 4.50 -31.74
N ASP A 6 -1.60 3.19 -31.88
CA ASP A 6 -1.79 2.25 -30.78
C ASP A 6 -0.98 2.77 -29.60
N GLU A 7 -1.67 3.25 -28.57
CA GLU A 7 -1.08 3.56 -27.28
C GLU A 7 -0.62 2.22 -26.69
N LYS A 8 0.65 1.89 -26.93
CA LYS A 8 1.27 0.70 -26.38
C LYS A 8 1.19 0.78 -24.86
N GLY A 9 0.57 -0.22 -24.23
CA GLY A 9 0.44 -0.31 -22.79
C GLY A 9 1.81 -0.46 -22.12
N ILE A 10 1.90 -0.21 -20.81
CA ILE A 10 3.14 -0.46 -20.05
C ILE A 10 3.53 -1.96 -20.17
N GLU A 11 2.54 -2.82 -20.35
CA GLU A 11 2.66 -4.24 -20.68
C GLU A 11 3.38 -4.52 -22.01
N ASP A 12 3.59 -3.56 -22.91
CA ASP A 12 4.35 -3.79 -24.15
C ASP A 12 5.87 -3.63 -23.95
N ILE A 13 6.28 -3.09 -22.79
CA ILE A 13 7.69 -2.92 -22.43
C ILE A 13 8.26 -4.32 -22.14
N PRO A 14 9.33 -4.76 -22.83
CA PRO A 14 9.87 -6.13 -22.70
C PRO A 14 10.14 -6.55 -21.25
N VAL A 15 10.68 -5.64 -20.43
CA VAL A 15 10.94 -5.89 -19.00
C VAL A 15 9.65 -6.08 -18.21
N VAL A 16 8.60 -5.29 -18.46
CA VAL A 16 7.32 -5.43 -17.76
C VAL A 16 6.66 -6.76 -18.12
N ARG A 17 6.75 -7.17 -19.39
CA ARG A 17 6.25 -8.49 -19.85
C ARG A 17 6.93 -9.66 -19.16
N GLU A 18 8.21 -9.53 -18.88
CA GLU A 18 8.99 -10.55 -18.15
C GLU A 18 8.62 -10.62 -16.66
N PHE A 19 8.09 -9.53 -16.09
CA PHE A 19 7.81 -9.39 -14.66
C PHE A 19 6.38 -8.92 -14.36
N LEU A 20 5.36 -9.44 -15.07
CA LEU A 20 3.96 -9.03 -14.89
C LEU A 20 3.45 -9.21 -13.45
N GLU A 21 3.98 -10.21 -12.73
CA GLU A 21 3.65 -10.46 -11.32
C GLU A 21 4.18 -9.38 -10.36
N VAL A 22 5.14 -8.56 -10.79
CA VAL A 22 5.71 -7.45 -10.01
C VAL A 22 4.95 -6.14 -10.29
N PHE A 23 4.38 -6.00 -11.49
CA PHE A 23 3.65 -4.82 -11.95
C PHE A 23 2.13 -5.04 -11.92
N LEU A 24 1.63 -5.65 -10.85
CA LEU A 24 0.19 -5.80 -10.64
C LEU A 24 -0.44 -4.42 -10.36
N GLU A 25 -1.69 -4.25 -10.81
CA GLU A 25 -2.47 -3.04 -10.53
C GLU A 25 -2.77 -2.88 -9.03
N GLU A 26 -2.94 -4.01 -8.34
CA GLU A 26 -3.11 -4.08 -6.89
C GLU A 26 -1.95 -4.86 -6.25
N LEU A 27 -1.50 -4.39 -5.07
CA LEU A 27 -0.43 -5.06 -4.34
C LEU A 27 -0.96 -6.32 -3.65
N PRO A 28 -0.23 -7.45 -3.72
CA PRO A 28 -0.57 -8.61 -2.92
C PRO A 28 -0.40 -8.26 -1.44
N GLY A 29 -1.33 -8.74 -0.62
CA GLY A 29 -1.28 -8.56 0.83
C GLY A 29 0.04 -9.04 1.44
N LEU A 30 0.43 -8.47 2.58
CA LEU A 30 1.67 -8.89 3.23
C LEU A 30 1.55 -10.30 3.80
N PRO A 31 2.56 -11.16 3.57
CA PRO A 31 2.57 -12.48 4.18
C PRO A 31 2.64 -12.34 5.70
N LEU A 32 1.85 -13.15 6.40
CA LEU A 32 1.84 -13.22 7.87
C LEU A 32 3.25 -13.50 8.42
N VAL A 33 4.00 -14.36 7.72
CA VAL A 33 5.39 -14.71 8.03
C VAL A 33 6.27 -14.02 6.99
N ARG A 34 7.03 -13.02 7.43
CA ARG A 34 8.03 -12.36 6.60
C ARG A 34 9.34 -13.15 6.66
N GLN A 35 10.07 -13.21 5.56
CA GLN A 35 11.41 -13.83 5.54
C GLN A 35 12.42 -13.07 6.41
N VAL A 36 12.20 -11.76 6.59
CA VAL A 36 12.98 -10.89 7.48
C VAL A 36 12.03 -10.26 8.48
N GLU A 37 12.37 -10.36 9.76
CA GLU A 37 11.65 -9.69 10.84
C GLU A 37 12.15 -8.25 10.95
N PHE A 38 11.25 -7.28 10.80
CA PHE A 38 11.58 -5.86 10.99
C PHE A 38 11.45 -5.54 12.48
N GLN A 39 12.57 -5.27 13.14
CA GLN A 39 12.60 -4.92 14.56
C GLN A 39 12.70 -3.39 14.72
N ILE A 40 11.94 -2.84 15.66
CA ILE A 40 12.03 -1.43 16.06
C ILE A 40 12.93 -1.36 17.29
N GLU A 41 14.20 -1.00 17.09
CA GLU A 41 15.14 -0.78 18.18
C GLU A 41 14.82 0.54 18.88
N LEU A 42 14.56 0.47 20.19
CA LEU A 42 14.33 1.64 21.02
C LEU A 42 15.62 2.05 21.72
N VAL A 43 15.91 3.34 21.75
CA VAL A 43 16.96 3.88 22.62
C VAL A 43 16.58 3.63 24.08
N LEU A 44 17.58 3.33 24.92
CA LEU A 44 17.35 3.11 26.35
C LEU A 44 16.69 4.34 26.98
N GLY A 45 15.54 4.12 27.63
CA GLY A 45 14.73 5.19 28.24
C GLY A 45 13.64 5.77 27.34
N ALA A 46 13.48 5.30 26.10
CA ALA A 46 12.32 5.63 25.28
C ALA A 46 11.02 5.11 25.91
N ALA A 47 10.00 5.98 25.97
CA ALA A 47 8.66 5.63 26.44
C ALA A 47 7.67 5.61 25.26
N PRO A 48 6.63 4.77 25.31
CA PRO A 48 5.55 4.82 24.32
C PRO A 48 4.89 6.20 24.29
N VAL A 49 4.60 6.69 23.09
CA VAL A 49 3.89 7.96 22.90
C VAL A 49 2.41 7.67 22.67
N ALA A 50 1.57 8.24 23.52
CA ALA A 50 0.12 8.26 23.33
C ALA A 50 -0.31 9.71 23.08
N CYS A 51 -0.80 9.98 21.86
CA CYS A 51 -1.34 11.28 21.48
C CYS A 51 -2.79 11.13 21.01
N ALA A 52 -3.61 12.14 21.29
CA ALA A 52 -4.95 12.19 20.72
C ALA A 52 -4.86 12.34 19.19
N PRO A 53 -5.73 11.65 18.42
CA PRO A 53 -5.85 11.91 16.98
C PRO A 53 -6.24 13.38 16.72
N TYR A 54 -5.84 13.88 15.56
CA TYR A 54 -6.29 15.20 15.10
C TYR A 54 -7.79 15.16 14.76
N SER A 55 -8.48 16.27 15.02
CA SER A 55 -9.88 16.44 14.58
C SER A 55 -9.92 16.58 13.06
N LEU A 56 -10.71 15.73 12.41
CA LEU A 56 -10.94 15.73 10.98
C LEU A 56 -12.40 16.13 10.66
N ALA A 57 -12.62 16.76 9.51
CA ALA A 57 -13.97 17.02 9.02
C ALA A 57 -14.68 15.69 8.68
N PRO A 58 -16.02 15.65 8.64
CA PRO A 58 -16.75 14.41 8.34
C PRO A 58 -16.35 13.74 7.02
N SER A 59 -16.06 14.52 5.97
CA SER A 59 -15.60 13.99 4.67
C SER A 59 -14.22 13.35 4.75
N GLU A 60 -13.30 13.94 5.53
CA GLU A 60 -11.94 13.41 5.72
C GLU A 60 -11.97 12.14 6.57
N MET A 61 -12.83 12.09 7.58
CA MET A 61 -13.06 10.88 8.38
C MET A 61 -13.58 9.72 7.55
N GLN A 62 -14.50 9.99 6.62
CA GLN A 62 -15.04 8.95 5.72
C GLN A 62 -13.95 8.42 4.79
N GLU A 63 -13.15 9.31 4.20
CA GLU A 63 -12.03 8.92 3.34
C GLU A 63 -11.00 8.07 4.09
N LEU A 64 -10.58 8.53 5.28
CA LEU A 64 -9.64 7.78 6.12
C LEU A 64 -10.19 6.39 6.48
N SER A 65 -11.48 6.30 6.81
CA SER A 65 -12.11 5.01 7.13
C SER A 65 -12.08 4.06 5.93
N ASN A 66 -12.31 4.55 4.71
CA ASN A 66 -12.27 3.72 3.50
C ASN A 66 -10.85 3.19 3.26
N GLN A 67 -9.83 4.04 3.39
CA GLN A 67 -8.43 3.64 3.22
C GLN A 67 -7.99 2.61 4.27
N LEU A 68 -8.40 2.79 5.53
CA LEU A 68 -8.10 1.82 6.59
C LEU A 68 -8.78 0.47 6.32
N GLN A 69 -10.00 0.47 5.78
CA GLN A 69 -10.70 -0.76 5.41
C GLN A 69 -9.98 -1.50 4.28
N GLU A 70 -9.58 -0.79 3.22
CA GLU A 70 -8.81 -1.37 2.11
C GLU A 70 -7.50 -2.02 2.59
N LEU A 71 -6.75 -1.32 3.45
CA LEU A 71 -5.52 -1.85 4.03
C LEU A 71 -5.76 -3.07 4.93
N ALA A 72 -6.89 -3.12 5.64
CA ALA A 72 -7.26 -4.25 6.48
C ALA A 72 -7.68 -5.46 5.64
N ASP A 73 -8.47 -5.25 4.59
CA ASP A 73 -8.94 -6.29 3.66
C ASP A 73 -7.76 -6.93 2.91
N GLN A 74 -6.76 -6.12 2.54
CA GLN A 74 -5.50 -6.58 1.97
C GLN A 74 -4.54 -7.18 3.02
N GLY A 75 -4.84 -7.08 4.31
CA GLY A 75 -4.05 -7.67 5.40
C GLY A 75 -2.76 -6.93 5.74
N PHE A 76 -2.60 -5.67 5.29
CA PHE A 76 -1.47 -4.81 5.65
C PHE A 76 -1.52 -4.36 7.11
N ILE A 77 -2.72 -4.17 7.66
CA ILE A 77 -2.95 -3.74 9.05
C ILE A 77 -3.94 -4.68 9.77
N ARG A 78 -3.90 -4.67 11.10
CA ARG A 78 -4.79 -5.46 11.97
C ARG A 78 -5.12 -4.68 13.24
N PRO A 79 -6.31 -4.90 13.85
CA PRO A 79 -6.63 -4.39 15.18
C PRO A 79 -5.67 -4.89 16.25
#